data_AF-A0A4C1TBI8-F1
#
_entry.id   AF-A0A4C1TBI8-F1
#
_cell.length_a   1.000
_cell.length_b   1.000
_cell.length_c   1.000
_cell.angle_alpha   90.00
_cell.angle_beta   90.00
_cell.angle_gamma   90.00
#
_symmetry.space_group_name_H-M   'P 1'
#
loop_
_entity.id
_entity.type
_entity.pdbx_description
1 polymer ?
#
loop_
_entity_poly.entity_id
_entity_poly.type
_entity_poly.pdbx_seq_one_letter_code
_entity_poly.pdbx_strand_id
1 'polypeptide(L)'
;MAKLEQQSDESLKRSQDLNKPEAQLLAEHNGPIAAIGVKGDNLREEFIQALSGLSDLYTKSISNIGTLEEALIYAITTGHKASSNVLHLLDNLIEFRESTPADAVEVNFDIPIEEYGIVVEGAGMDGGIAKGDQAYTILDSPNYREKFTDELYELDAFLSMRLYELRQVQSASGNIMYALMESLSTHDEESICKMSNQVKKILKEISCEHTRHLFQLKHSPKYADLLASKLKHMLKAVEKFVTLNKF
;
A
#
# COMPACT_ATOMS: atom_id res chain seq x y z
N MET A 1 16.50 -48.69 36.88
CA MET A 1 15.53 -48.47 35.80
C MET A 1 14.92 -47.07 35.88
N ALA A 2 14.26 -46.68 36.99
CA ALA A 2 13.61 -45.36 37.14
C ALA A 2 14.47 -44.14 36.77
N LYS A 3 15.77 -44.13 37.11
CA LYS A 3 16.68 -43.01 36.78
C LYS A 3 16.97 -42.89 35.27
N LEU A 4 17.02 -44.01 34.55
CA LEU A 4 17.24 -44.02 33.09
C LEU A 4 15.98 -43.58 32.35
N GLU A 5 14.81 -43.99 32.84
CA GLU A 5 13.51 -43.60 32.31
C GLU A 5 13.26 -42.10 32.49
N GLN A 6 13.57 -41.57 33.67
CA GLN A 6 13.55 -40.12 33.94
C GLN A 6 14.49 -39.34 33.01
N GLN A 7 15.70 -39.85 32.76
CA GLN A 7 16.68 -39.20 31.90
C GLN A 7 16.29 -39.25 30.42
N SER A 8 15.61 -40.32 30.00
CA SER A 8 14.98 -40.46 28.68
C SER A 8 13.86 -39.43 28.49
N ASP A 9 12.96 -39.32 29.46
CA ASP A 9 11.84 -38.37 29.41
C ASP A 9 12.31 -36.90 29.41
N GLU A 10 13.34 -36.57 30.21
CA GLU A 10 13.96 -35.25 30.18
C GLU A 10 14.62 -34.94 28.84
N SER A 11 15.24 -35.93 28.20
CA SER A 11 15.85 -35.77 26.87
C SER A 11 14.79 -35.58 25.78
N LEU A 12 13.68 -36.31 25.86
CA LEU A 12 12.56 -36.18 24.95
C LEU A 12 11.88 -34.80 25.10
N LYS A 13 11.67 -34.34 26.33
CA LYS A 13 11.16 -32.98 26.61
C LYS A 13 12.09 -31.90 26.05
N ARG A 14 13.41 -32.02 26.28
CA ARG A 14 14.39 -31.09 25.71
C ARG A 14 14.35 -31.04 24.19
N SER A 15 14.23 -32.20 23.54
CA SER A 15 14.11 -32.29 22.07
C SER A 15 12.85 -31.56 21.57
N GLN A 16 11.71 -31.79 22.22
CA GLN A 16 10.45 -31.13 21.87
C GLN A 16 10.49 -29.61 22.12
N ASP A 17 11.11 -29.18 23.22
CA ASP A 17 11.26 -27.76 23.55
C ASP A 17 12.28 -27.04 22.66
N LEU A 18 13.22 -27.76 22.02
CA LEU A 18 14.12 -27.22 20.99
C LEU A 18 13.44 -27.11 19.61
N ASN A 19 12.50 -28.00 19.29
CA ASN A 19 11.74 -27.96 18.03
C ASN A 19 10.72 -26.80 17.98
N LYS A 20 10.18 -26.36 19.12
CA LYS A 20 9.26 -25.20 19.18
C LYS A 20 9.90 -23.89 18.70
N PRO A 21 11.05 -23.45 19.23
CA PRO A 21 11.74 -22.26 18.74
C PRO A 21 12.24 -22.42 17.31
N GLU A 22 12.61 -23.64 16.88
CA GLU A 22 12.95 -23.89 15.47
C GLU A 22 11.74 -23.66 14.54
N ALA A 23 10.57 -24.20 14.86
CA ALA A 23 9.35 -23.98 14.07
C ALA A 23 8.92 -22.50 14.07
N GLN A 24 9.07 -21.80 15.19
CA GLN A 24 8.83 -20.36 15.27
C GLN A 24 9.82 -19.56 14.43
N LEU A 25 11.12 -19.85 14.51
CA LEU A 25 12.15 -19.20 13.71
C LEU A 25 11.95 -19.48 12.22
N LEU A 26 11.61 -20.71 11.83
CA LEU A 26 11.28 -21.06 10.45
C LEU A 26 10.03 -20.32 9.96
N ALA A 27 8.98 -20.19 10.77
CA ALA A 27 7.79 -19.42 10.38
C ALA A 27 8.10 -17.92 10.21
N GLU A 28 8.86 -17.34 11.14
CA GLU A 28 9.31 -15.94 11.10
C GLU A 28 10.35 -15.68 9.98
N HIS A 29 10.98 -16.74 9.47
CA HIS A 29 11.98 -16.68 8.41
C HIS A 29 11.45 -17.01 7.02
N ASN A 30 10.41 -17.84 6.91
CA ASN A 30 9.78 -18.22 5.66
C ASN A 30 8.85 -17.13 5.09
N GLY A 31 8.22 -16.31 5.94
CA GLY A 31 7.23 -15.30 5.49
C GLY A 31 7.74 -14.40 4.35
N PRO A 32 8.84 -13.65 4.53
CA PRO A 32 9.34 -12.73 3.50
C PRO A 32 9.82 -13.43 2.23
N ILE A 33 10.34 -14.66 2.33
CA ILE A 33 10.94 -15.41 1.21
C ILE A 33 9.85 -16.12 0.39
N ALA A 34 8.90 -16.75 1.08
CA ALA A 34 7.71 -17.30 0.45
C ALA A 34 6.89 -16.21 -0.21
N ALA A 35 6.81 -15.02 0.42
CA ALA A 35 6.11 -13.88 -0.15
C ALA A 35 6.70 -13.44 -1.49
N ILE A 36 8.03 -13.40 -1.67
CA ILE A 36 8.66 -12.89 -2.90
C ILE A 36 9.06 -13.97 -3.93
N GLY A 37 8.94 -15.26 -3.59
CA GLY A 37 9.13 -16.37 -4.53
C GLY A 37 10.59 -16.68 -4.92
N VAL A 38 11.56 -16.32 -4.08
CA VAL A 38 13.00 -16.48 -4.34
C VAL A 38 13.49 -17.83 -3.79
N LYS A 39 14.24 -18.58 -4.60
CA LYS A 39 14.81 -19.90 -4.31
C LYS A 39 16.20 -19.83 -3.68
N GLY A 40 17.01 -18.84 -4.08
CA GLY A 40 18.30 -18.53 -3.51
C GLY A 40 19.53 -19.08 -4.25
N ASP A 41 19.35 -19.63 -5.45
CA ASP A 41 20.44 -20.15 -6.29
C ASP A 41 21.19 -19.02 -7.00
N ASN A 42 20.45 -18.07 -7.58
CA ASN A 42 20.98 -16.87 -8.22
C ASN A 42 20.26 -15.62 -7.72
N LEU A 43 20.48 -15.29 -6.44
CA LEU A 43 19.76 -14.24 -5.69
C LEU A 43 19.61 -12.92 -6.45
N ARG A 44 20.63 -12.48 -7.19
CA ARG A 44 20.58 -11.22 -7.93
C ARG A 44 19.55 -11.29 -9.06
N GLU A 45 19.61 -12.33 -9.88
CA GLU A 45 18.64 -12.53 -10.97
C GLU A 45 17.24 -12.76 -10.44
N GLU A 46 17.11 -13.54 -9.37
CA GLU A 46 15.81 -13.82 -8.74
C GLU A 46 15.18 -12.56 -8.13
N PHE A 47 15.97 -11.68 -7.50
CA PHE A 47 15.47 -10.39 -7.01
C PHE A 47 15.06 -9.47 -8.16
N ILE A 48 15.82 -9.41 -9.26
CA ILE A 48 15.44 -8.65 -10.46
C ILE A 48 14.12 -9.18 -11.02
N GLN A 49 13.99 -10.51 -11.14
CA GLN A 49 12.78 -11.15 -11.62
C GLN A 49 11.59 -10.86 -10.70
N ALA A 50 11.77 -10.94 -9.38
CA ALA A 50 10.73 -10.61 -8.41
C ALA A 50 10.27 -9.14 -8.52
N LEU A 51 11.21 -8.21 -8.74
CA LEU A 51 10.91 -6.78 -8.91
C LEU A 51 10.21 -6.47 -10.24
N SER A 52 10.37 -7.30 -11.28
CA SER A 52 9.75 -7.05 -12.59
C SER A 52 8.21 -6.98 -12.54
N GLY A 53 7.58 -7.70 -11.62
CA GLY A 53 6.12 -7.69 -11.45
C GLY A 53 5.58 -6.55 -10.57
N LEU A 54 6.46 -5.73 -9.97
CA LEU A 54 6.04 -4.72 -8.98
C LEU A 54 5.16 -3.63 -9.60
N SER A 55 5.45 -3.20 -10.82
CA SER A 55 4.64 -2.20 -11.54
C SER A 55 3.22 -2.69 -11.81
N ASP A 56 3.07 -3.96 -12.21
CA ASP A 56 1.76 -4.58 -12.44
C ASP A 56 0.98 -4.72 -11.14
N LEU A 57 1.66 -5.02 -10.03
CA LEU A 57 1.03 -5.06 -8.71
C LEU A 57 0.50 -3.69 -8.32
N TYR A 58 1.28 -2.62 -8.49
CA TYR A 58 0.79 -1.27 -8.25
C TYR A 58 -0.43 -0.96 -9.10
N THR A 59 -0.37 -1.23 -10.39
CA THR A 59 -1.48 -0.98 -11.33
C THR A 59 -2.76 -1.71 -10.88
N LYS A 60 -2.63 -2.96 -10.44
CA LYS A 60 -3.76 -3.75 -9.91
C LYS A 60 -4.29 -3.17 -8.59
N SER A 61 -3.41 -2.78 -7.68
CA SER A 61 -3.77 -2.29 -6.34
C SER A 61 -4.55 -0.97 -6.35
N ILE A 62 -4.45 -0.18 -7.42
CA ILE A 62 -5.21 1.06 -7.61
C ILE A 62 -6.20 1.00 -8.77
N SER A 63 -6.46 -0.19 -9.33
CA SER A 63 -7.43 -0.36 -10.43
C SER A 63 -8.84 0.13 -10.08
N ASN A 64 -9.19 0.09 -8.79
CA ASN A 64 -10.49 0.53 -8.26
C ASN A 64 -10.44 1.91 -7.60
N ILE A 65 -9.37 2.70 -7.76
CA ILE A 65 -9.22 3.99 -7.07
C ILE A 65 -10.37 4.97 -7.35
N GLY A 66 -10.94 4.93 -8.56
CA GLY A 66 -12.11 5.74 -8.92
C GLY A 66 -13.37 5.45 -8.11
N THR A 67 -13.42 4.32 -7.38
CA THR A 67 -14.52 4.08 -6.44
C THR A 67 -14.51 5.02 -5.23
N LEU A 68 -13.43 5.77 -5.01
CA LEU A 68 -13.31 6.74 -3.92
C LEU A 68 -13.86 8.13 -4.25
N GLU A 69 -14.32 8.36 -5.47
CA GLU A 69 -14.78 9.68 -5.93
C GLU A 69 -15.88 10.26 -5.03
N GLU A 70 -16.91 9.47 -4.75
CA GLU A 70 -17.99 9.87 -3.85
C GLU A 70 -17.47 10.18 -2.43
N ALA A 71 -16.54 9.36 -1.93
CA ALA A 71 -15.89 9.56 -0.63
C ALA A 71 -15.13 10.88 -0.54
N LEU A 72 -14.41 11.23 -1.61
CA LEU A 72 -13.62 12.44 -1.71
C LEU A 72 -14.51 13.68 -1.84
N ILE A 73 -15.49 13.67 -2.75
CA ILE A 73 -16.46 14.77 -2.90
C ILE A 73 -17.17 15.03 -1.58
N TYR A 74 -17.60 13.96 -0.90
CA TYR A 74 -18.25 14.10 0.40
C TYR A 74 -17.32 14.71 1.46
N ALA A 75 -16.07 14.24 1.55
CA ALA A 75 -15.09 14.78 2.48
C ALA A 75 -14.76 16.26 2.20
N ILE A 76 -14.63 16.64 0.92
CA ILE A 76 -14.33 18.03 0.50
C ILE A 76 -15.51 18.96 0.78
N THR A 77 -16.73 18.50 0.53
CA THR A 77 -17.95 19.33 0.64
C THR A 77 -18.48 19.44 2.06
N THR A 78 -18.29 18.41 2.90
CA THR A 78 -18.84 18.34 4.27
C THR A 78 -17.78 18.35 5.37
N GLY A 79 -16.52 18.12 5.02
CA GLY A 79 -15.37 18.32 5.90
C GLY A 79 -15.00 19.80 5.96
N HIS A 80 -14.73 20.27 7.18
CA HIS A 80 -14.33 21.64 7.47
C HIS A 80 -13.27 22.15 6.47
N LYS A 81 -13.53 23.31 5.84
CA LYS A 81 -12.61 24.12 4.99
C LYS A 81 -11.26 24.51 5.66
N ALA A 82 -10.91 23.94 6.81
CA ALA A 82 -9.75 24.33 7.63
C ALA A 82 -8.46 23.59 7.28
N SER A 83 -8.51 22.56 6.43
CA SER A 83 -7.29 21.95 5.89
C SER A 83 -7.42 21.76 4.39
N SER A 84 -7.26 22.87 3.67
CA SER A 84 -7.22 22.98 2.21
C SER A 84 -6.16 22.10 1.52
N ASN A 85 -5.51 21.18 2.26
CA ASN A 85 -4.40 20.35 1.80
C ASN A 85 -4.56 18.84 2.01
N VAL A 86 -5.74 18.36 2.40
CA VAL A 86 -5.88 17.04 3.04
C VAL A 86 -5.87 15.84 2.08
N LEU A 87 -6.18 16.00 0.79
CA LEU A 87 -6.28 14.84 -0.12
C LEU A 87 -5.72 15.19 -1.51
N HIS A 88 -4.71 16.06 -1.59
CA HIS A 88 -4.21 16.60 -2.86
C HIS A 88 -3.77 15.49 -3.83
N LEU A 89 -3.12 14.43 -3.36
CA LEU A 89 -2.71 13.34 -4.26
C LEU A 89 -3.91 12.52 -4.73
N LEU A 90 -4.90 12.29 -3.86
CA LEU A 90 -6.13 11.59 -4.21
C LEU A 90 -7.04 12.39 -5.15
N ASP A 91 -7.15 13.70 -4.97
CA ASP A 91 -7.95 14.61 -5.79
C ASP A 91 -7.40 14.69 -7.23
N ASN A 92 -6.08 14.95 -7.35
CA ASN A 92 -5.39 14.97 -8.64
C ASN A 92 -5.46 13.62 -9.39
N LEU A 93 -5.53 12.49 -8.67
CA LEU A 93 -5.63 11.15 -9.27
C LEU A 93 -6.99 10.89 -9.93
N ILE A 94 -8.05 11.55 -9.47
CA ILE A 94 -9.38 11.46 -10.09
C ILE A 94 -9.47 12.39 -11.30
N GLU A 95 -8.95 13.61 -11.18
CA GLU A 95 -8.92 14.59 -12.28
C GLU A 95 -8.08 14.08 -13.48
N PHE A 96 -6.97 13.36 -13.23
CA PHE A 96 -6.19 12.69 -14.28
C PHE A 96 -6.91 11.50 -14.94
N ARG A 97 -7.98 10.97 -14.34
CA ARG A 97 -8.78 9.87 -14.89
C ARG A 97 -9.93 10.38 -15.76
N GLU A 98 -10.49 11.53 -15.44
CA GLU A 98 -11.45 12.22 -16.33
C GLU A 98 -10.80 12.63 -17.66
N SER A 99 -9.48 12.79 -17.69
CA SER A 99 -8.68 13.02 -18.90
C SER A 99 -8.23 11.75 -19.64
N THR A 100 -8.87 10.60 -19.39
CA THR A 100 -8.65 9.40 -20.22
C THR A 100 -8.99 9.68 -21.70
N PRO A 101 -8.22 9.12 -22.65
CA PRO A 101 -8.16 9.55 -24.04
C PRO A 101 -9.34 9.01 -24.86
N ALA A 102 -10.58 9.36 -24.49
CA ALA A 102 -11.71 9.18 -25.39
C ALA A 102 -11.66 10.19 -26.54
N ASP A 103 -11.06 11.36 -26.30
CA ASP A 103 -10.71 12.36 -27.30
C ASP A 103 -9.20 12.54 -27.31
N ALA A 104 -8.47 11.60 -27.90
CA ALA A 104 -7.11 11.89 -28.38
C ALA A 104 -7.24 12.89 -29.53
N VAL A 105 -7.48 14.16 -29.20
CA VAL A 105 -7.34 15.27 -30.15
C VAL A 105 -5.88 15.26 -30.55
N GLU A 106 -5.62 14.88 -31.79
CA GLU A 106 -4.31 15.03 -32.41
C GLU A 106 -3.94 16.51 -32.30
N VAL A 107 -2.95 16.82 -31.45
CA VAL A 107 -2.52 18.20 -31.22
C VAL A 107 -1.93 18.71 -32.53
N ASN A 108 -2.69 19.52 -33.25
CA ASN A 108 -2.23 20.17 -34.46
C ASN A 108 -1.25 21.27 -34.07
N PHE A 109 0.05 21.03 -34.29
CA PHE A 109 1.11 22.01 -34.02
C PHE A 109 1.22 23.08 -35.11
N ASP A 110 0.49 22.95 -36.23
CA ASP A 110 0.45 23.94 -37.32
C ASP A 110 -0.60 25.04 -37.06
N ILE A 111 -0.60 25.61 -35.85
CA ILE A 111 -1.37 26.81 -35.54
C ILE A 111 -0.44 28.01 -35.72
N PRO A 112 -0.69 28.92 -36.69
CA PRO A 112 0.15 30.10 -36.88
C PRO A 112 0.04 31.03 -35.66
N ILE A 113 1.13 31.11 -34.90
CA ILE A 113 1.23 31.82 -33.61
C ILE A 113 1.20 33.36 -33.80
N GLU A 114 1.51 33.81 -35.00
CA GLU A 114 1.77 35.21 -35.35
C GLU A 114 0.52 36.11 -35.28
N GLU A 115 -0.69 35.52 -35.34
CA GLU A 115 -1.95 36.29 -35.45
C GLU A 115 -2.63 36.57 -34.08
N TYR A 116 -2.21 35.90 -33.00
CA TYR A 116 -2.94 35.94 -31.73
C TYR A 116 -2.29 36.76 -30.61
N GLY A 117 -1.13 37.38 -30.84
CA GLY A 117 -0.48 38.23 -29.83
C GLY A 117 -0.15 37.52 -28.51
N ILE A 118 -0.08 36.19 -28.53
CA ILE A 118 0.25 35.37 -27.37
C ILE A 118 1.76 35.48 -27.14
N VAL A 119 2.14 36.23 -26.11
CA VAL A 119 3.50 36.18 -25.56
C VAL A 119 3.60 34.85 -24.82
N VAL A 120 4.44 33.94 -25.30
CA VAL A 120 4.84 32.75 -24.54
C VAL A 120 5.72 33.23 -23.38
N GLU A 121 5.08 33.67 -22.31
CA GLU A 121 5.73 33.65 -21.01
C GLU A 121 5.96 32.18 -20.69
N GLY A 122 7.21 31.80 -20.37
CA GLY A 122 7.56 30.44 -20.00
C GLY A 122 6.83 30.04 -18.73
N ALA A 123 5.55 29.68 -18.86
CA ALA A 123 4.83 28.89 -17.87
C ALA A 123 5.68 27.63 -17.70
N GLY A 124 6.03 27.30 -16.46
CA GLY A 124 6.92 26.19 -16.07
C GLY A 124 6.38 24.79 -16.39
N MET A 125 5.86 24.61 -17.60
CA MET A 125 5.40 23.40 -18.26
C MET A 125 6.28 23.09 -19.47
N ASP A 126 7.52 23.61 -19.48
CA ASP A 126 8.55 23.22 -20.43
C ASP A 126 8.87 21.74 -20.16
N GLY A 127 8.14 20.86 -20.85
CA GLY A 127 8.01 19.44 -20.57
C GLY A 127 9.36 18.76 -20.41
N GLY A 128 9.83 18.72 -19.17
CA GLY A 128 11.05 18.03 -18.81
C GLY A 128 10.80 16.52 -18.82
N ILE A 129 11.80 15.75 -19.27
CA ILE A 129 11.83 14.32 -18.97
C ILE A 129 11.95 14.20 -17.45
N ALA A 130 10.96 13.57 -16.81
CA ALA A 130 10.99 13.31 -15.39
C ALA A 130 12.27 12.55 -15.01
N LYS A 131 13.05 13.08 -14.07
CA LYS A 131 14.35 12.54 -13.64
C LYS A 131 14.36 12.33 -12.14
N GLY A 132 15.12 11.33 -11.69
CA GLY A 132 15.25 11.01 -10.26
C GLY A 132 13.89 10.71 -9.64
N ASP A 133 13.58 11.35 -8.51
CA ASP A 133 12.36 11.10 -7.74
C ASP A 133 11.07 11.43 -8.50
N GLN A 134 11.15 12.31 -9.50
CA GLN A 134 10.00 12.68 -10.34
C GLN A 134 9.66 11.60 -11.38
N ALA A 135 10.58 10.67 -11.67
CA ALA A 135 10.34 9.58 -12.62
C ALA A 135 9.50 8.44 -12.02
N TYR A 136 9.36 8.41 -10.69
CA TYR A 136 8.58 7.40 -10.01
C TYR A 136 7.08 7.70 -10.10
N THR A 137 6.28 6.65 -10.23
CA THR A 137 4.84 6.75 -10.00
C THR A 137 4.56 6.98 -8.51
N ILE A 138 3.35 7.44 -8.17
CA ILE A 138 2.95 7.73 -6.79
C ILE A 138 3.23 6.55 -5.85
N LEU A 139 2.96 5.31 -6.29
CA LEU A 139 3.14 4.12 -5.47
C LEU A 139 4.57 3.57 -5.43
N ASP A 140 5.45 4.04 -6.31
CA ASP A 140 6.84 3.60 -6.44
C ASP A 140 7.82 4.57 -5.79
N SER A 141 7.46 5.85 -5.66
CA SER A 141 8.24 6.81 -4.88
C SER A 141 7.99 6.59 -3.39
N PRO A 142 9.03 6.38 -2.56
CA PRO A 142 8.84 6.26 -1.11
C PRO A 142 8.11 7.43 -0.48
N ASN A 143 8.43 8.65 -0.90
CA ASN A 143 7.85 9.86 -0.35
C ASN A 143 6.38 10.03 -0.76
N TYR A 144 6.06 9.81 -2.05
CA TYR A 144 4.67 9.96 -2.51
C TYR A 144 3.79 8.81 -2.07
N ARG A 145 4.33 7.60 -1.95
CA ARG A 145 3.61 6.42 -1.46
C ARG A 145 3.19 6.59 -0.01
N GLU A 146 4.08 7.11 0.84
CA GLU A 146 3.78 7.41 2.24
C GLU A 146 2.64 8.43 2.33
N LYS A 147 2.78 9.59 1.68
CA LYS A 147 1.74 10.63 1.64
C LYS A 147 0.41 10.11 1.13
N PHE A 148 0.41 9.36 0.02
CA PHE A 148 -0.80 8.77 -0.54
C PHE A 148 -1.47 7.80 0.44
N THR A 149 -0.67 7.03 1.18
CA THR A 149 -1.20 6.11 2.20
C THR A 149 -1.78 6.87 3.39
N ASP A 150 -1.11 7.94 3.83
CA ASP A 150 -1.60 8.82 4.90
C ASP A 150 -2.92 9.50 4.52
N GLU A 151 -3.03 10.02 3.30
CA GLU A 151 -4.27 10.61 2.76
C GLU A 151 -5.43 9.60 2.76
N LEU A 152 -5.17 8.33 2.39
CA LEU A 152 -6.19 7.27 2.47
C LEU A 152 -6.61 6.96 3.91
N TYR A 153 -5.68 6.97 4.86
CA TYR A 153 -6.01 6.79 6.29
C TYR A 153 -6.79 7.99 6.85
N GLU A 154 -6.45 9.20 6.43
CA GLU A 154 -7.20 10.40 6.80
C GLU A 154 -8.64 10.33 6.30
N LEU A 155 -8.85 9.91 5.04
CA LEU A 155 -10.19 9.69 4.49
C LEU A 155 -10.96 8.60 5.26
N ASP A 156 -10.33 7.47 5.61
CA ASP A 156 -11.00 6.42 6.41
C ASP A 156 -11.34 6.91 7.83
N ALA A 157 -10.46 7.70 8.45
CA ALA A 157 -10.70 8.29 9.77
C ALA A 157 -11.86 9.28 9.74
N PHE A 158 -11.91 10.14 8.72
CA PHE A 158 -13.02 11.06 8.48
C PHE A 158 -14.35 10.31 8.35
N LEU A 159 -14.42 9.30 7.48
CA LEU A 159 -15.64 8.51 7.26
C LEU A 159 -16.04 7.74 8.53
N SER A 160 -15.07 7.23 9.29
CA SER A 160 -15.32 6.53 10.56
C SER A 160 -15.88 7.45 11.63
N MET A 161 -15.33 8.66 11.77
CA MET A 161 -15.86 9.69 12.67
C MET A 161 -17.27 10.09 12.26
N ARG A 162 -17.51 10.27 10.96
CA ARG A 162 -18.82 10.64 10.43
C ARG A 162 -19.87 9.55 10.64
N LEU A 163 -19.50 8.29 10.48
CA LEU A 163 -20.36 7.14 10.77
C LEU A 163 -20.72 7.08 12.27
N TYR A 164 -19.75 7.36 13.14
CA TYR A 164 -20.00 7.46 14.57
C TYR A 164 -20.98 8.59 14.89
N GLU A 165 -20.79 9.79 14.33
CA GLU A 165 -21.69 10.93 14.51
C GLU A 165 -23.13 10.59 14.09
N LEU A 166 -23.34 10.01 12.91
CA LEU A 166 -24.67 9.60 12.43
C LEU A 166 -25.37 8.62 13.38
N ARG A 167 -24.64 7.66 13.94
CA ARG A 167 -25.18 6.71 14.93
C ARG A 167 -25.55 7.39 16.24
N GLN A 168 -24.81 8.41 16.64
CA GLN A 168 -25.14 9.21 17.82
C GLN A 168 -26.40 10.06 17.57
N VAL A 169 -26.61 10.60 16.36
CA VAL A 169 -27.86 11.31 16.02
C VAL A 169 -29.09 10.42 16.17
N GLN A 170 -29.02 9.18 15.68
CA GLN A 170 -30.12 8.22 15.82
C GLN A 170 -30.47 7.94 17.29
N SER A 171 -29.51 8.12 18.20
CA SER A 171 -29.68 7.88 19.64
C SER A 171 -29.97 9.16 20.44
N ALA A 172 -29.81 10.34 19.84
CA ALA A 172 -29.89 11.64 20.52
C ALA A 172 -31.32 12.16 20.61
N SER A 173 -31.64 12.90 21.68
CA SER A 173 -32.96 13.50 21.89
C SER A 173 -33.06 14.93 21.34
N GLY A 174 -34.20 15.20 20.67
CA GLY A 174 -34.72 16.54 20.35
C GLY A 174 -33.70 17.55 19.83
N ASN A 175 -33.27 18.49 20.68
CA ASN A 175 -32.51 19.67 20.26
C ASN A 175 -31.08 19.35 19.77
N ILE A 176 -30.46 18.28 20.28
CA ILE A 176 -29.13 17.84 19.83
C ILE A 176 -29.22 17.19 18.45
N MET A 177 -30.32 16.48 18.19
CA MET A 177 -30.60 15.84 16.89
C MET A 177 -30.72 16.88 15.78
N TYR A 178 -31.47 17.97 15.99
CA TYR A 178 -31.66 19.02 14.97
C TYR A 178 -30.36 19.74 14.59
N ALA A 179 -29.52 20.09 15.58
CA ALA A 179 -28.24 20.76 15.32
C ALA A 179 -27.22 19.86 14.59
N LEU A 180 -27.21 18.54 14.88
CA LEU A 180 -26.37 17.59 14.14
C LEU A 180 -26.93 17.27 12.75
N MET A 181 -28.24 17.18 12.59
CA MET A 181 -28.86 16.79 11.32
C MET A 181 -28.65 17.84 10.21
N GLU A 182 -28.55 19.13 10.56
CA GLU A 182 -28.25 20.21 9.61
C GLU A 182 -26.84 20.05 8.98
N SER A 183 -25.86 19.50 9.69
CA SER A 183 -24.49 19.29 9.19
C SER A 183 -24.23 17.93 8.53
N LEU A 184 -25.19 16.99 8.59
CA LEU A 184 -25.05 15.59 8.18
C LEU A 184 -25.89 15.21 6.95
N SER A 185 -26.68 16.13 6.42
CA SER A 185 -27.86 15.86 5.58
C SER A 185 -27.63 15.34 4.14
N THR A 186 -26.39 15.08 3.71
CA THR A 186 -26.13 14.68 2.31
C THR A 186 -26.04 13.18 2.06
N HIS A 187 -25.67 12.36 3.05
CA HIS A 187 -25.50 10.91 2.91
C HIS A 187 -26.05 10.15 4.13
N ASP A 188 -26.60 8.96 3.91
CA ASP A 188 -27.07 8.07 4.99
C ASP A 188 -25.96 7.15 5.53
N GLU A 189 -26.25 6.45 6.62
CA GLU A 189 -25.29 5.53 7.26
C GLU A 189 -24.80 4.43 6.31
N GLU A 190 -25.69 3.91 5.45
CA GLU A 190 -25.34 2.84 4.51
C GLU A 190 -24.35 3.32 3.45
N SER A 191 -24.55 4.53 2.93
CA SER A 191 -23.69 5.14 1.91
C SER A 191 -22.30 5.43 2.48
N ILE A 192 -22.21 6.03 3.67
CA ILE A 192 -20.91 6.27 4.33
C ILE A 192 -20.19 4.96 4.67
N CYS A 193 -20.94 3.91 5.04
CA CYS A 193 -20.38 2.59 5.26
C CYS A 193 -19.78 2.01 3.96
N LYS A 194 -20.47 2.15 2.82
CA LYS A 194 -19.96 1.74 1.50
C LYS A 194 -18.66 2.47 1.16
N MET A 195 -18.62 3.80 1.34
CA MET A 195 -17.44 4.64 1.10
C MET A 195 -16.26 4.18 1.96
N SER A 196 -16.45 3.96 3.28
CA SER A 196 -15.38 3.48 4.16
C SER A 196 -14.88 2.09 3.75
N ASN A 197 -15.77 1.19 3.33
CA ASN A 197 -15.38 -0.14 2.87
C ASN A 197 -14.52 -0.10 1.60
N GLN A 198 -14.79 0.84 0.68
CA GLN A 198 -13.97 1.04 -0.52
C GLN A 198 -12.56 1.54 -0.17
N VAL A 199 -12.46 2.53 0.73
CA VAL A 199 -11.16 3.05 1.22
C VAL A 199 -10.34 1.93 1.87
N LYS A 200 -10.95 1.16 2.78
CA LYS A 200 -10.30 0.01 3.43
C LYS A 200 -9.86 -1.07 2.45
N LYS A 201 -10.65 -1.32 1.41
CA LYS A 201 -10.31 -2.28 0.36
C LYS A 201 -9.04 -1.84 -0.38
N ILE A 202 -8.96 -0.57 -0.78
CA ILE A 202 -7.78 -0.03 -1.48
C ILE A 202 -6.56 -0.02 -0.56
N LEU A 203 -6.70 0.43 0.71
CA LEU A 203 -5.63 0.36 1.71
C LEU A 203 -5.04 -1.05 1.83
N LYS A 204 -5.89 -2.08 1.85
CA LYS A 204 -5.47 -3.48 1.88
C LYS A 204 -4.76 -3.91 0.59
N GLU A 205 -5.25 -3.47 -0.57
CA GLU A 205 -4.68 -3.79 -1.88
C GLU A 205 -3.30 -3.15 -2.08
N ILE A 206 -3.11 -1.90 -1.65
CA ILE A 206 -1.80 -1.22 -1.77
C ILE A 206 -0.80 -1.70 -0.71
N SER A 207 -1.27 -2.13 0.47
CA SER A 207 -0.42 -2.46 1.63
C SER A 207 -0.20 -3.96 1.85
N CYS A 208 -0.43 -4.79 0.83
CA CYS A 208 -0.25 -6.23 0.98
C CYS A 208 1.22 -6.60 1.25
N GLU A 209 1.44 -7.69 1.98
CA GLU A 209 2.76 -8.10 2.45
C GLU A 209 3.76 -8.27 1.31
N HIS A 210 3.32 -8.87 0.20
CA HIS A 210 4.12 -9.08 -1.00
C HIS A 210 4.62 -7.76 -1.59
N THR A 211 3.71 -6.81 -1.87
CA THR A 211 4.06 -5.49 -2.41
C THR A 211 4.98 -4.73 -1.47
N ARG A 212 4.78 -4.84 -0.15
CA ARG A 212 5.66 -4.22 0.85
C ARG A 212 7.08 -4.78 0.80
N HIS A 213 7.24 -6.10 0.69
CA HIS A 213 8.56 -6.72 0.60
C HIS A 213 9.28 -6.39 -0.69
N LEU A 214 8.58 -6.38 -1.83
CA LEU A 214 9.15 -5.96 -3.10
C LEU A 214 9.56 -4.48 -3.09
N PHE A 215 8.72 -3.61 -2.51
CA PHE A 215 9.05 -2.20 -2.34
C PHE A 215 10.31 -2.00 -1.47
N GLN A 216 10.42 -2.69 -0.33
CA GLN A 216 11.61 -2.65 0.51
C GLN A 216 12.85 -3.20 -0.22
N LEU A 217 12.69 -4.27 -0.99
CA LEU A 217 13.75 -4.85 -1.81
C LEU A 217 14.27 -3.87 -2.87
N LYS A 218 13.39 -3.06 -3.47
CA LYS A 218 13.74 -2.04 -4.46
C LYS A 218 14.47 -0.83 -3.87
N HIS A 219 13.96 -0.30 -2.74
CA HIS A 219 14.41 0.99 -2.22
C HIS A 219 15.36 0.90 -1.02
N SER A 220 15.57 -0.28 -0.42
CA SER A 220 16.47 -0.46 0.73
C SER A 220 17.55 -1.50 0.43
N PRO A 221 18.78 -1.08 0.08
CA PRO A 221 19.92 -1.98 -0.09
C PRO A 221 20.17 -2.85 1.15
N LYS A 222 20.02 -2.25 2.35
CA LYS A 222 20.14 -2.97 3.63
C LYS A 222 19.13 -4.10 3.76
N TYR A 223 17.91 -3.89 3.27
CA TYR A 223 16.88 -4.93 3.28
C TYR A 223 17.24 -6.07 2.33
N ALA A 224 17.75 -5.75 1.13
CA ALA A 224 18.24 -6.75 0.18
C ALA A 224 19.40 -7.58 0.78
N ASP A 225 20.36 -6.94 1.44
CA ASP A 225 21.49 -7.60 2.09
C ASP A 225 21.05 -8.51 3.24
N LEU A 226 20.12 -8.04 4.08
CA LEU A 226 19.56 -8.82 5.18
C LEU A 226 18.86 -10.07 4.66
N LEU A 227 18.02 -9.91 3.64
CA LEU A 227 17.28 -10.99 3.01
C LEU A 227 18.22 -12.01 2.34
N ALA A 228 19.22 -11.54 1.60
CA ALA A 228 20.23 -12.39 0.97
C ALA A 228 21.04 -13.18 2.01
N SER A 229 21.45 -12.53 3.10
CA SER A 229 22.17 -13.18 4.20
C SER A 229 21.31 -14.27 4.84
N LYS A 230 20.04 -13.95 5.10
CA LYS A 230 19.06 -14.86 5.68
C LYS A 230 18.82 -16.09 4.81
N LEU A 231 18.62 -15.89 3.50
CA LEU A 231 18.48 -16.98 2.52
C LEU A 231 19.70 -17.90 2.52
N LYS A 232 20.91 -17.33 2.47
CA LYS A 232 22.17 -18.10 2.52
C LYS A 232 22.30 -18.93 3.80
N HIS A 233 21.90 -18.37 4.95
CA HIS A 233 21.94 -19.10 6.22
C HIS A 233 20.97 -20.30 6.22
N MET A 234 19.76 -20.13 5.67
CA MET A 234 18.79 -21.23 5.58
C MET A 234 19.21 -22.31 4.60
N LEU A 235 19.71 -21.95 3.41
CA LEU A 235 20.21 -22.94 2.44
C LEU A 235 21.33 -23.80 3.05
N LYS A 236 22.30 -23.17 3.75
CA LYS A 236 23.35 -23.90 4.47
C LYS A 236 22.81 -24.84 5.55
N ALA A 237 21.76 -24.42 6.28
CA ALA A 237 21.14 -25.26 7.29
C ALA A 237 20.49 -26.49 6.65
N VAL A 238 19.73 -26.31 5.56
CA VAL A 238 19.11 -27.40 4.80
C VAL A 238 20.16 -28.36 4.24
N GLU A 239 21.24 -27.86 3.63
CA GLU A 239 22.37 -28.68 3.17
C GLU A 239 22.96 -29.54 4.28
N LYS A 240 23.13 -28.97 5.49
CA LYS A 240 23.62 -29.69 6.65
C LYS A 240 22.65 -30.81 7.09
N PHE A 241 21.34 -30.56 7.11
CA PHE A 241 20.35 -31.59 7.43
C PHE A 241 20.33 -32.71 6.38
N VAL A 242 20.40 -32.38 5.09
CA VAL A 242 20.44 -33.36 4.00
C VAL A 242 21.70 -34.22 4.07
N THR A 243 22.84 -33.65 4.45
CA THR A 243 24.09 -34.42 4.62
C THR A 243 24.07 -35.30 5.87
N LEU A 244 23.42 -34.85 6.96
CA LEU A 244 23.25 -35.65 8.18
C LEU A 244 22.25 -36.80 8.03
N ASN A 245 21.17 -36.62 7.27
CA ASN A 245 20.14 -37.64 7.03
C ASN A 245 20.52 -38.66 5.93
N LYS A 246 21.72 -38.57 5.37
CA LYS A 246 22.29 -39.55 4.43
C LYS A 246 23.08 -40.67 5.13
N PHE A 247 23.11 -40.66 6.47
CA PHE A 247 23.67 -41.70 7.33
C PHE A 247 22.60 -42.23 8.28
#